data_AF-A0A7V0V225-F1
#
_entry.id   AF-A0A7V0V225-F1
#
_cell.length_a   1.000
_cell.length_b   1.000
_cell.length_c   1.000
_cell.angle_alpha   90.00
_cell.angle_beta   90.00
_cell.angle_gamma   90.00
#
_symmetry.space_group_name_H-M   'P 1'
#
loop_
_entity.id
_entity.type
_entity.pdbx_description
1 polymer ?
#
loop_
_entity_poly.entity_id
_entity_poly.type
_entity_poly.pdbx_seq_one_letter_code
_entity_poly.pdbx_strand_id
1 'polypeptide(L)'
;EVPPDTGELEHRMVESGLTFAGLQAMIDPPRPEAIEAVASAQRAGIRVVMITGDHRVTAEAIARQMGIIRAADDEVVDGSQLEVMDDATLFARVRRIAAFARAAPEHKLRVVRQLRAHEEVVAVTGDGVNDAPP
;
A
#
# COMPACT_ATOMS: atom_id res chain seq x y z
N GLU A 1 18.50 -0.57 33.15
CA GLU A 1 19.75 0.17 32.84
C GLU A 1 20.83 -0.81 32.45
N VAL A 2 21.74 -0.40 31.58
CA VAL A 2 22.89 -1.22 31.18
C VAL A 2 24.01 -1.02 32.22
N PRO A 3 24.71 -2.08 32.67
CA PRO A 3 25.78 -1.94 33.65
C PRO A 3 26.89 -0.97 33.18
N PRO A 4 27.48 -0.18 34.08
CA PRO A 4 28.43 0.89 33.72
C PRO A 4 29.72 0.40 33.02
N ASP A 5 30.07 -0.88 33.16
CA ASP A 5 31.26 -1.49 32.53
C ASP A 5 30.96 -2.16 31.18
N THR A 6 29.77 -1.95 30.62
CA THR A 6 29.38 -2.54 29.34
C THR A 6 30.02 -1.77 28.19
N GLY A 7 31.14 -2.30 27.67
CA GLY A 7 31.89 -1.67 26.58
C GLY A 7 31.22 -1.74 25.20
N GLU A 8 30.40 -2.77 24.95
CA GLU A 8 29.62 -2.92 23.72
C GLU A 8 28.25 -3.54 23.99
N LEU A 9 27.25 -3.10 23.22
CA LEU A 9 25.90 -3.66 23.23
C LEU A 9 25.84 -4.85 22.28
N GLU A 10 25.51 -6.03 22.81
CA GLU A 10 25.37 -7.25 22.01
C GLU A 10 23.88 -7.64 21.85
N HIS A 11 23.53 -8.29 20.74
CA HIS A 11 22.14 -8.68 20.45
C HIS A 11 21.51 -9.57 21.54
N ARG A 12 22.32 -10.44 22.18
CA ARG A 12 21.86 -11.27 23.31
C ARG A 12 21.34 -10.48 24.50
N MET A 13 21.75 -9.22 24.64
CA MET A 13 21.36 -8.37 25.77
C MET A 13 19.91 -7.88 25.69
N VAL A 14 19.24 -8.07 24.54
CA VAL A 14 17.81 -7.74 24.36
C VAL A 14 16.90 -8.98 24.33
N GLU A 15 17.45 -10.18 24.56
CA GLU A 15 16.67 -11.43 24.47
C GLU A 15 15.75 -11.67 25.68
N SER A 16 16.09 -11.16 26.87
CA SER A 16 15.27 -11.32 28.08
C SER A 16 15.58 -10.26 29.15
N GLY A 17 14.77 -10.18 30.21
CA GLY A 17 15.01 -9.29 31.35
C GLY A 17 14.70 -7.80 31.12
N LEU A 18 14.17 -7.44 29.94
CA LEU A 18 13.72 -6.08 29.65
C LEU A 18 12.39 -5.78 30.36
N THR A 19 12.25 -4.56 30.86
CA THR A 19 10.96 -4.03 31.36
C THR A 19 10.28 -3.27 30.24
N PHE A 20 9.05 -3.67 29.88
CA PHE A 20 8.26 -2.93 28.90
C PHE A 20 7.92 -1.54 29.46
N ALA A 21 8.47 -0.48 28.84
CA ALA A 21 8.26 0.89 29.27
C ALA A 21 6.97 1.51 28.68
N GLY A 22 6.59 1.12 27.45
CA GLY A 22 5.44 1.65 26.75
C GLY A 22 5.52 1.41 25.24
N LEU A 23 4.47 1.82 24.53
CA LEU A 23 4.37 1.76 23.06
C LEU A 23 4.14 3.18 22.52
N GLN A 24 4.89 3.55 21.48
CA GLN A 24 4.64 4.75 20.69
C GLN A 24 4.28 4.32 19.28
N ALA A 25 3.14 4.79 18.78
CA ALA A 25 2.72 4.59 17.40
C ALA A 25 2.93 5.88 16.60
N MET A 26 3.45 5.72 15.38
CA MET A 26 3.64 6.80 14.43
C MET A 26 2.96 6.42 13.12
N ILE A 27 2.43 7.42 12.42
CA ILE A 27 1.84 7.26 11.10
C ILE A 27 2.45 8.30 10.17
N ASP A 28 2.52 7.97 8.89
CA ASP A 28 2.70 8.95 7.82
C ASP A 28 1.29 9.28 7.27
N PRO A 29 0.66 10.38 7.71
CA PRO A 29 -0.72 10.67 7.32
C PRO A 29 -0.78 11.15 5.85
N PRO A 30 -1.86 10.84 5.13
CA PRO A 30 -2.03 11.37 3.78
C PRO A 30 -2.11 12.90 3.81
N ARG A 31 -1.46 13.53 2.82
CA ARG A 31 -1.50 14.99 2.66
C ARG A 31 -2.93 15.46 2.40
N PRO A 32 -3.40 16.57 3.01
CA PRO A 32 -4.76 17.09 2.79
C PRO A 32 -5.10 17.28 1.31
N GLU A 33 -4.17 17.85 0.53
CA GLU A 33 -4.33 18.06 -0.90
C GLU A 33 -4.52 16.76 -1.70
N ALA A 34 -3.94 15.64 -1.24
CA ALA A 34 -4.10 14.34 -1.88
C ALA A 34 -5.51 13.78 -1.67
N ILE A 35 -6.08 13.97 -0.46
CA ILE A 35 -7.47 13.58 -0.16
C ILE A 35 -8.44 14.38 -1.04
N GLU A 36 -8.23 15.70 -1.16
CA GLU A 36 -9.04 16.56 -2.02
C GLU A 36 -8.94 16.19 -3.50
N ALA A 37 -7.73 15.87 -3.99
CA ALA A 37 -7.49 15.42 -5.35
C ALA A 37 -8.23 14.11 -5.66
N VAL A 38 -8.15 13.12 -4.76
CA VAL A 38 -8.88 11.84 -4.89
C VAL A 38 -10.39 12.08 -4.94
N ALA A 39 -10.92 12.89 -4.03
CA ALA A 39 -12.34 13.23 -4.01
C ALA A 39 -12.78 13.95 -5.30
N SER A 40 -11.96 14.85 -5.83
CA SER A 40 -12.22 15.57 -7.07
C SER A 40 -12.25 14.63 -8.29
N ALA A 41 -11.25 13.76 -8.41
CA ALA A 41 -11.19 12.75 -9.47
C ALA A 41 -12.43 11.86 -9.46
N GLN A 42 -12.82 11.38 -8.28
CA GLN A 42 -14.00 10.52 -8.12
C GLN A 42 -15.31 11.25 -8.45
N ARG A 43 -15.45 12.56 -8.13
CA ARG A 43 -16.61 13.36 -8.56
C ARG A 43 -16.68 13.54 -10.07
N ALA A 44 -15.54 13.51 -10.76
CA ALA A 44 -15.48 13.53 -12.23
C ALA A 44 -15.71 12.14 -12.87
N GLY A 45 -16.03 11.11 -12.08
CA GLY A 45 -16.23 9.74 -12.57
C GLY A 45 -14.94 8.95 -12.78
N ILE A 46 -13.80 9.46 -12.31
CA ILE A 46 -12.50 8.78 -12.42
C ILE A 46 -12.30 7.88 -11.20
N ARG A 47 -12.11 6.58 -11.43
CA ARG A 47 -11.76 5.63 -10.38
C ARG A 47 -10.28 5.81 -9.98
N VAL A 48 -10.03 5.87 -8.68
CA VAL A 48 -8.69 5.91 -8.10
C VAL A 48 -8.39 4.54 -7.49
N VAL A 49 -7.18 4.04 -7.70
CA VAL A 49 -6.68 2.77 -7.14
C VAL A 49 -5.32 3.04 -6.50
N MET A 50 -5.12 2.55 -5.27
CA MET A 50 -3.84 2.68 -4.56
C MET A 50 -2.91 1.50 -4.89
N ILE A 51 -1.62 1.78 -5.09
CA ILE A 51 -0.58 0.74 -5.13
C ILE A 51 0.56 1.20 -4.22
N THR A 52 0.89 0.41 -3.19
CA THR A 52 1.92 0.74 -2.19
C THR A 52 2.77 -0.47 -1.84
N GLY A 53 4.02 -0.22 -1.42
CA GLY A 53 4.91 -1.20 -0.81
C GLY A 53 4.58 -1.51 0.65
N ASP A 54 3.69 -0.74 1.28
CA ASP A 54 3.31 -0.89 2.68
C ASP A 54 2.55 -2.19 2.96
N HIS A 55 2.48 -2.52 4.25
CA HIS A 55 1.70 -3.64 4.74
C HIS A 55 0.20 -3.44 4.48
N ARG A 56 -0.52 -4.52 4.18
CA ARG A 56 -1.97 -4.56 3.97
C ARG A 56 -2.79 -3.67 4.91
N VAL A 57 -2.58 -3.80 6.22
CA VAL A 57 -3.35 -3.07 7.24
C VAL A 57 -3.14 -1.56 7.13
N THR A 58 -1.90 -1.13 6.89
CA THR A 58 -1.55 0.28 6.67
C THR A 58 -2.15 0.79 5.37
N ALA A 59 -1.97 0.04 4.27
CA ALA A 59 -2.52 0.40 2.96
C ALA A 59 -4.05 0.56 3.02
N GLU A 60 -4.75 -0.36 3.68
CA GLU A 60 -6.19 -0.28 3.87
C GLU A 60 -6.60 0.95 4.71
N ALA A 61 -5.89 1.21 5.82
CA ALA A 61 -6.16 2.37 6.66
C ALA A 61 -5.99 3.69 5.89
N ILE A 62 -4.89 3.84 5.15
CA ILE A 62 -4.61 5.04 4.35
C ILE A 62 -5.60 5.16 3.18
N ALA A 63 -5.93 4.06 2.49
CA ALA A 63 -6.90 4.07 1.40
C ALA A 63 -8.31 4.46 1.87
N ARG A 64 -8.71 4.07 3.08
CA ARG A 64 -9.97 4.52 3.70
C ARG A 64 -9.92 6.01 4.06
N GLN A 65 -8.82 6.49 4.64
CA GLN A 65 -8.63 7.91 4.96
C GLN A 65 -8.67 8.80 3.71
N MET A 66 -8.09 8.33 2.60
CA MET A 66 -8.12 9.04 1.32
C MET A 66 -9.45 8.92 0.57
N GLY A 67 -10.40 8.12 1.06
CA GLY A 67 -11.68 7.88 0.39
C GLY A 67 -11.58 7.05 -0.89
N ILE A 68 -10.50 6.27 -1.04
CA ILE A 68 -10.31 5.31 -2.14
C ILE A 68 -11.16 4.06 -1.90
N ILE A 69 -11.09 3.51 -0.69
CA ILE A 69 -12.00 2.46 -0.22
C ILE A 69 -13.25 3.12 0.36
N ARG A 70 -14.42 2.83 -0.22
CA ARG A 70 -15.71 3.41 0.17
C ARG A 70 -16.76 2.37 0.46
N ALA A 71 -16.70 1.23 -0.21
CA ALA A 71 -17.68 0.17 -0.07
C ALA A 71 -17.11 -0.99 0.75
N ALA A 72 -18.00 -1.83 1.29
CA ALA A 72 -17.59 -3.00 2.07
C ALA A 72 -17.00 -4.11 1.18
N ASP A 73 -17.30 -4.09 -0.11
CA ASP A 73 -16.84 -5.04 -1.13
C ASP A 73 -15.59 -4.57 -1.90
N ASP A 74 -15.05 -3.38 -1.58
CA ASP A 74 -13.76 -2.94 -2.09
C ASP A 74 -12.64 -3.85 -1.57
N GLU A 75 -11.93 -4.49 -2.50
CA GLU A 75 -10.91 -5.48 -2.17
C GLU A 75 -9.54 -4.81 -1.95
N VAL A 76 -8.80 -5.31 -0.96
CA VAL A 76 -7.36 -5.07 -0.81
C VAL A 76 -6.61 -6.36 -1.12
N VAL A 77 -5.58 -6.29 -1.97
CA VAL A 77 -4.81 -7.46 -2.41
C VAL A 77 -3.34 -7.24 -2.11
N ASP A 78 -2.69 -8.22 -1.50
CA ASP A 78 -1.23 -8.21 -1.29
C ASP A 78 -0.48 -8.66 -2.54
N GLY A 79 0.76 -8.21 -2.70
CA GLY A 79 1.65 -8.63 -3.79
C GLY A 79 1.76 -10.15 -3.93
N SER A 80 1.88 -10.89 -2.83
CA SER A 80 1.94 -12.37 -2.85
C SER A 80 0.63 -13.01 -3.35
N GLN A 81 -0.51 -12.38 -3.09
CA GLN A 81 -1.80 -12.83 -3.64
C GLN A 81 -1.88 -12.52 -5.13
N LEU A 82 -1.31 -11.39 -5.56
CA LEU A 82 -1.24 -11.04 -6.97
C LEU A 82 -0.36 -12.02 -7.75
N GLU A 83 0.80 -12.40 -7.21
CA GLU A 83 1.74 -13.36 -7.84
C GLU A 83 1.09 -14.71 -8.17
N VAL A 84 0.21 -15.20 -7.29
CA VAL A 84 -0.47 -16.49 -7.49
C VAL A 84 -1.75 -16.39 -8.33
N MET A 85 -2.28 -15.18 -8.56
CA MET A 85 -3.41 -15.00 -9.48
C MET A 85 -2.91 -15.14 -10.91
N ASP A 86 -3.64 -15.87 -11.74
CA ASP A 86 -3.47 -15.79 -13.19
C ASP A 86 -4.09 -14.51 -13.75
N ASP A 87 -3.77 -14.19 -15.00
CA ASP A 87 -4.25 -12.97 -15.64
C ASP A 87 -5.77 -12.97 -15.87
N ALA A 88 -6.40 -14.13 -16.07
CA ALA A 88 -7.86 -14.22 -16.22
C ALA A 88 -8.57 -13.87 -14.91
N THR A 89 -8.08 -14.39 -13.78
CA THR A 89 -8.58 -14.07 -12.44
C THR A 89 -8.36 -12.62 -12.10
N LEU A 90 -7.16 -12.10 -12.39
CA LEU A 90 -6.86 -10.69 -12.15
C LEU A 90 -7.74 -9.79 -13.02
N PHE A 91 -7.91 -10.09 -14.31
CA PHE A 91 -8.80 -9.37 -15.21
C PHE A 91 -10.23 -9.29 -14.63
N ALA A 92 -10.78 -10.41 -14.15
CA ALA A 92 -12.13 -10.43 -13.59
C ALA A 92 -12.27 -9.60 -12.29
N ARG A 93 -11.20 -9.45 -11.51
CA ARG A 93 -11.23 -8.82 -10.18
C ARG A 93 -10.70 -7.39 -10.15
N VAL A 94 -9.83 -6.99 -11.07
CA VAL A 94 -9.07 -5.72 -11.02
C VAL A 94 -9.98 -4.48 -10.91
N ARG A 95 -11.23 -4.59 -11.39
CA ARG A 95 -12.24 -3.53 -11.29
C ARG A 95 -12.85 -3.32 -9.90
N ARG A 96 -12.67 -4.28 -8.99
CA ARG A 96 -13.13 -4.22 -7.59
C ARG A 96 -12.01 -4.05 -6.57
N ILE A 97 -10.75 -4.14 -7.00
CA ILE A 97 -9.59 -3.97 -6.11
C ILE A 97 -9.32 -2.47 -5.95
N ALA A 98 -9.44 -1.96 -4.73
CA ALA A 98 -9.22 -0.56 -4.42
C ALA A 98 -7.76 -0.27 -4.03
N ALA A 99 -7.06 -1.26 -3.47
CA ALA A 99 -5.67 -1.11 -3.09
C ALA A 99 -4.85 -2.40 -3.30
N PHE A 100 -3.62 -2.22 -3.79
CA PHE A 100 -2.58 -3.25 -3.85
C PHE A 100 -1.49 -2.93 -2.84
N ALA A 101 -1.30 -3.81 -1.85
CA ALA A 101 -0.32 -3.67 -0.78
C ALA A 101 0.89 -4.58 -1.01
N ARG A 102 2.03 -4.27 -0.37
CA ARG A 102 3.32 -4.96 -0.59
C ARG A 102 3.61 -5.19 -2.09
N ALA A 103 3.28 -4.20 -2.92
CA ALA A 103 3.38 -4.33 -4.37
C ALA A 103 4.82 -4.08 -4.84
N ALA A 104 5.37 -5.02 -5.61
CA ALA A 104 6.64 -4.88 -6.29
C ALA A 104 6.48 -4.04 -7.59
N PRO A 105 7.56 -3.47 -8.16
CA PRO A 105 7.47 -2.67 -9.39
C PRO A 105 6.76 -3.38 -10.56
N GLU A 106 7.00 -4.68 -10.75
CA GLU A 106 6.36 -5.53 -11.75
C GLU A 106 4.84 -5.63 -11.57
N HIS A 107 4.35 -5.54 -10.33
CA HIS A 107 2.92 -5.56 -10.03
C HIS A 107 2.21 -4.32 -10.56
N LYS A 108 2.85 -3.14 -10.53
CA LYS A 108 2.29 -1.91 -11.10
C LYS A 108 2.00 -2.07 -12.58
N LEU A 109 2.99 -2.54 -13.35
CA LEU A 109 2.85 -2.78 -14.79
C LEU A 109 1.76 -3.81 -15.07
N ARG A 110 1.69 -4.88 -14.28
CA ARG A 110 0.67 -5.92 -14.44
C ARG A 110 -0.74 -5.38 -14.19
N VAL A 111 -0.96 -4.63 -13.11
CA VAL A 111 -2.25 -3.99 -12.81
C VAL A 111 -2.66 -3.02 -13.92
N VAL A 112 -1.74 -2.16 -14.38
CA VAL A 112 -2.00 -1.21 -15.48
C VAL A 112 -2.39 -1.93 -16.77
N ARG A 113 -1.71 -3.03 -17.11
CA ARG A 113 -2.05 -3.84 -18.29
C ARG A 113 -3.47 -4.41 -18.19
N GLN A 114 -3.85 -4.93 -17.03
CA GLN A 114 -5.18 -5.52 -16.83
C GLN A 114 -6.28 -4.47 -16.86
N LEU A 115 -6.07 -3.28 -16.28
CA LEU A 115 -7.01 -2.16 -16.40
C LEU A 115 -7.15 -1.70 -17.86
N ARG A 116 -6.04 -1.56 -18.60
CA ARG A 116 -6.08 -1.23 -20.04
C ARG A 116 -6.76 -2.30 -20.90
N ALA A 117 -6.69 -3.57 -20.50
CA ALA A 117 -7.41 -4.64 -21.17
C ALA A 117 -8.94 -4.53 -21.02
N HIS A 118 -9.42 -3.79 -20.02
CA HIS A 118 -10.82 -3.36 -19.90
C HIS A 118 -11.14 -2.09 -20.70
N GLU A 119 -10.25 -1.69 -21.62
CA GLU A 119 -10.36 -0.46 -22.42
C GLU A 119 -10.33 0.82 -21.58
N GLU A 120 -9.87 0.75 -20.32
CA GLU A 120 -9.73 1.91 -19.44
C GLU A 120 -8.49 2.75 -19.83
N VAL A 121 -8.64 4.08 -19.82
CA VAL A 121 -7.51 5.01 -19.92
C VAL A 121 -6.88 5.15 -18.54
N VAL A 122 -5.64 4.68 -18.40
CA VAL A 122 -4.94 4.63 -17.10
C VAL A 122 -3.83 5.66 -17.03
N ALA A 123 -3.88 6.52 -16.01
CA ALA A 123 -2.78 7.36 -15.58
C ALA A 123 -2.18 6.80 -14.28
N VAL A 124 -0.86 6.89 -14.13
CA VAL A 124 -0.12 6.44 -12.94
C VAL A 124 0.61 7.64 -12.36
N THR A 125 0.52 7.82 -11.06
CA THR A 125 1.22 8.88 -10.32
C THR A 125 2.00 8.24 -9.18
N GLY A 126 3.24 8.67 -8.98
CA GLY A 126 4.07 8.23 -7.85
C GLY A 126 5.35 9.05 -7.77
N ASP A 127 5.98 9.01 -6.61
CA ASP A 127 7.14 9.80 -6.24
C ASP A 127 8.47 9.00 -6.28
N GLY A 128 8.41 7.72 -6.63
CA GLY A 128 9.56 6.82 -6.61
C GLY A 128 10.26 6.68 -7.96
N VAL A 129 11.57 6.39 -7.93
CA VAL A 129 12.33 5.80 -9.05
C VAL A 129 11.69 4.50 -9.60
N ASN A 130 10.76 3.90 -8.85
CA ASN A 130 9.95 2.74 -9.22
C ASN A 130 8.69 3.08 -10.06
N ASP A 131 8.48 4.34 -10.45
CA ASP A 131 7.33 4.78 -11.28
C ASP A 131 7.73 5.14 -12.72
N ALA A 132 9.02 5.10 -13.04
CA ALA A 132 9.50 5.22 -14.42
C ALA A 132 9.38 3.86 -15.12
N PRO A 133 8.82 3.79 -16.36
CA PRO A 133 9.01 2.61 -17.19
C PRO A 133 10.51 2.46 -17.50
N PRO A 134 11.05 1.23 -17.62
CA PRO A 134 12.33 1.03 -18.30
C PRO A 134 12.25 1.50 -19.77
#